data_AF-F3PWR8-F1
#
_entry.id   AF-F3PWR8-F1
#
_cell.length_a   1.000
_cell.length_b   1.000
_cell.length_c   1.000
_cell.angle_alpha   90.00
_cell.angle_beta   90.00
_cell.angle_gamma   90.00
#
_symmetry.space_group_name_H-M   'P 1'
#
loop_
_entity.id
_entity.type
_entity.pdbx_description
1 polymer ?
#
loop_
_entity_poly.entity_id
_entity_poly.type
_entity_poly.pdbx_seq_one_letter_code
_entity_poly.pdbx_strand_id
1 'polypeptide(L)'
;MLELLLTQTDADALQRLQMERIKLSSDIPMTGKLRKDLQNIIAAFSNRLSFLLSNAGNRYKLLCMDGNRTILSIEFPARYELITGYTKPEAENAVYMSLLTHKSTSVPQPAATDFREKEPGIYTANDDYYMMENIVSTSYYTKEGDAYQPVFSQDRPIESVCNLFNSGIDYGATVEISQSLYGNKSHIYEIPLSRLTSYLRSQKCSLYTAIRKIEKDRIYGAWMAVNPELGYQHILTFTLDKSVIPEIKGKQVKLKMFSYVPIHNIASIIDNNQ
;
A
#
# COMPACT_ATOMS: atom_id res chain seq x y z
N MET A 1 1.79 -9.64 -25.47
CA MET A 1 2.05 -9.39 -26.91
C MET A 1 1.85 -10.65 -27.74
N LEU A 2 2.49 -11.77 -27.37
CA LEU A 2 2.27 -13.06 -28.05
C LEU A 2 0.79 -13.46 -28.06
N GLU A 3 0.09 -13.35 -26.92
CA GLU A 3 -1.36 -13.64 -26.84
C GLU A 3 -2.23 -12.76 -27.75
N LEU A 4 -1.84 -11.51 -28.00
CA LEU A 4 -2.56 -10.61 -28.92
C LEU A 4 -2.35 -11.03 -30.39
N LEU A 5 -1.19 -11.59 -30.70
CA LEU A 5 -0.90 -12.15 -32.03
C LEU A 5 -1.59 -13.51 -32.24
N LEU A 6 -1.92 -14.21 -31.15
CA LEU A 6 -2.61 -15.50 -31.16
C LEU A 6 -4.14 -15.39 -31.17
N THR A 7 -4.72 -14.19 -31.10
CA THR A 7 -6.18 -14.03 -31.30
C THR A 7 -6.56 -14.43 -32.73
N GLN A 8 -7.86 -14.57 -33.04
CA GLN A 8 -8.29 -14.91 -34.41
C GLN A 8 -8.37 -13.67 -35.31
N THR A 9 -8.82 -12.54 -34.79
CA THR A 9 -8.89 -11.27 -35.55
C THR A 9 -8.21 -10.07 -34.85
N ASP A 10 -7.94 -9.00 -35.58
CA ASP A 10 -7.51 -7.70 -35.02
C ASP A 10 -8.60 -7.11 -34.12
N ALA A 11 -9.88 -7.33 -34.43
CA ALA A 11 -11.00 -6.88 -33.62
C ALA A 11 -10.98 -7.52 -32.22
N ASP A 12 -10.73 -8.83 -32.13
CA ASP A 12 -10.63 -9.55 -30.85
C ASP A 12 -9.47 -9.03 -30.00
N ALA A 13 -8.33 -8.76 -30.65
CA ALA A 13 -7.15 -8.22 -29.96
C ALA A 13 -7.41 -6.79 -29.44
N LEU A 14 -8.04 -5.94 -30.24
CA LEU A 14 -8.43 -4.59 -29.82
C LEU A 14 -9.46 -4.62 -28.70
N GLN A 15 -10.45 -5.51 -28.76
CA GLN A 15 -11.44 -5.70 -27.70
C GLN A 15 -10.77 -6.11 -26.38
N ARG A 16 -9.82 -7.05 -26.42
CA ARG A 16 -9.05 -7.46 -25.23
C ARG A 16 -8.25 -6.28 -24.66
N LEU A 17 -7.55 -5.52 -25.49
CA LEU A 17 -6.83 -4.32 -25.06
C LEU A 17 -7.79 -3.31 -24.39
N GLN A 18 -8.98 -3.11 -24.94
CA GLN A 18 -10.00 -2.23 -24.36
C GLN A 18 -10.52 -2.75 -23.01
N MET A 19 -10.86 -4.04 -22.92
CA MET A 19 -11.34 -4.67 -21.68
C MET A 19 -10.31 -4.53 -20.55
N GLU A 20 -9.05 -4.78 -20.85
CA GLU A 20 -7.93 -4.64 -19.90
C GLU A 20 -7.44 -3.19 -19.74
N ARG A 21 -8.06 -2.25 -20.48
CA ARG A 21 -7.70 -0.82 -20.50
C ARG A 21 -6.22 -0.59 -20.81
N ILE A 22 -5.64 -1.41 -21.68
CA ILE A 22 -4.26 -1.33 -22.15
C ILE A 22 -4.21 -0.42 -23.38
N LYS A 23 -3.26 0.51 -23.41
CA LYS A 23 -2.96 1.37 -24.56
C LYS A 23 -1.59 1.01 -25.11
N LEU A 24 -1.50 0.94 -26.43
CA LEU A 24 -0.25 0.72 -27.16
C LEU A 24 0.05 1.97 -27.99
N SER A 25 1.33 2.34 -28.05
CA SER A 25 1.85 3.45 -28.85
C SER A 25 3.27 3.14 -29.29
N SER A 26 3.73 3.75 -30.39
CA SER A 26 5.05 3.50 -30.96
C SER A 26 5.52 4.70 -31.78
N ASP A 27 6.84 4.94 -31.83
CA ASP A 27 7.46 5.86 -32.79
C ASP A 27 7.55 5.25 -34.20
N ILE A 28 7.18 3.97 -34.35
CA ILE A 28 7.02 3.34 -35.65
C ILE A 28 5.60 3.67 -36.15
N PRO A 29 5.46 4.20 -37.38
CA PRO A 29 4.16 4.53 -37.94
C PRO A 29 3.20 3.33 -37.87
N MET A 30 2.07 3.50 -37.19
CA MET A 30 1.04 2.49 -37.08
C MET A 30 0.08 2.60 -38.26
N THR A 31 -0.20 1.46 -38.89
CA THR A 31 -1.08 1.35 -40.06
C THR A 31 -2.56 1.19 -39.67
N GLY A 32 -2.84 1.01 -38.38
CA GLY A 32 -4.18 0.74 -37.85
C GLY A 32 -4.55 -0.75 -37.91
N LYS A 33 -3.69 -1.60 -38.47
CA LYS A 33 -3.82 -3.06 -38.49
C LYS A 33 -2.95 -3.64 -37.39
N LEU A 34 -3.54 -3.86 -36.21
CA LEU A 34 -2.83 -4.17 -34.97
C LEU A 34 -1.79 -5.28 -35.12
N ARG A 35 -2.12 -6.42 -35.76
CA ARG A 35 -1.14 -7.49 -35.97
C ARG A 35 0.04 -7.07 -36.83
N LYS A 36 -0.22 -6.37 -37.93
CA LYS A 36 0.84 -5.90 -38.84
C LYS A 36 1.72 -4.90 -38.10
N ASP A 37 1.13 -4.02 -37.32
CA ASP A 37 1.85 -3.04 -36.53
C ASP A 37 2.71 -3.72 -35.45
N LEU A 38 2.18 -4.73 -34.74
CA LEU A 38 2.93 -5.54 -33.78
C LEU A 38 4.08 -6.32 -34.45
N GLN A 39 3.87 -6.88 -35.64
CA GLN A 39 4.92 -7.56 -36.40
C GLN A 39 6.04 -6.58 -36.80
N ASN A 40 5.69 -5.39 -37.28
CA ASN A 40 6.66 -4.34 -37.61
C ASN A 40 7.45 -3.89 -36.37
N ILE A 41 6.78 -3.76 -35.23
CA ILE A 41 7.39 -3.43 -33.94
C ILE A 41 8.39 -4.51 -33.53
N ILE A 42 8.00 -5.79 -33.58
CA ILE A 42 8.89 -6.91 -33.25
C ILE A 42 10.07 -6.98 -34.23
N ALA A 43 9.85 -6.75 -35.52
CA ALA A 43 10.92 -6.74 -36.52
C ALA A 43 11.94 -5.60 -36.30
N ALA A 44 11.53 -4.52 -35.61
CA ALA A 44 12.41 -3.43 -35.25
C ALA A 44 13.23 -3.70 -33.96
N PHE A 45 13.02 -4.84 -33.28
CA PHE A 45 13.79 -5.19 -32.09
C PHE A 45 15.23 -5.53 -32.47
N SER A 46 16.18 -4.78 -31.91
CA SER A 46 17.59 -5.09 -32.01
C SER A 46 18.09 -5.86 -30.77
N ASN A 47 19.38 -6.20 -30.75
CA ASN A 47 20.00 -6.88 -29.61
C ASN A 47 20.30 -5.92 -28.42
N ARG A 48 19.94 -4.63 -28.51
CA ARG A 48 20.24 -3.59 -27.51
C ARG A 48 18.97 -2.90 -26.99
N LEU A 49 17.94 -3.69 -26.70
CA LEU A 49 16.74 -3.15 -26.09
C LEU A 49 16.97 -2.74 -24.63
N SER A 50 16.46 -1.58 -24.28
CA SER A 50 16.32 -1.15 -22.89
C SER A 50 14.84 -0.99 -22.55
N PHE A 51 14.50 -1.34 -21.31
CA PHE A 51 13.13 -1.24 -20.80
C PHE A 51 13.07 -0.26 -19.66
N LEU A 52 12.07 0.63 -19.69
CA LEU A 52 11.77 1.53 -18.58
C LEU A 52 10.33 1.31 -18.15
N LEU A 53 10.15 0.87 -16.91
CA LEU A 53 8.84 0.84 -16.27
C LEU A 53 8.72 2.08 -15.38
N SER A 54 7.67 2.85 -15.60
CA SER A 54 7.33 4.02 -14.77
C SER A 54 5.90 3.90 -14.28
N ASN A 55 5.63 4.46 -13.11
CA ASN A 55 4.29 4.55 -12.52
C ASN A 55 3.85 6.02 -12.52
N ALA A 56 2.70 6.29 -13.13
CA ALA A 56 2.07 7.60 -13.18
C ALA A 56 0.71 7.56 -12.43
N GLY A 57 0.77 7.21 -11.14
CA GLY A 57 -0.39 7.15 -10.26
C GLY A 57 -1.28 5.93 -10.52
N ASN A 58 -2.24 6.04 -11.43
CA ASN A 58 -3.22 4.98 -11.70
C ASN A 58 -2.87 4.09 -12.90
N ARG A 59 -1.74 4.35 -13.56
CA ARG A 59 -1.27 3.59 -14.72
C ARG A 59 0.23 3.38 -14.66
N TYR A 60 0.65 2.19 -15.07
CA TYR A 60 2.03 1.93 -15.45
C TYR A 60 2.25 2.28 -16.92
N LYS A 61 3.47 2.71 -17.22
CA LYS A 61 3.98 2.87 -18.58
C LYS A 61 5.28 2.11 -18.73
N LEU A 62 5.26 1.09 -19.59
CA LEU A 62 6.43 0.35 -20.02
C LEU A 62 6.89 0.89 -21.37
N LEU A 63 8.10 1.44 -21.40
CA LEU A 63 8.78 1.82 -22.63
C LEU A 63 9.77 0.72 -23.00
N CYS A 64 9.71 0.29 -24.26
CA CYS A 64 10.73 -0.53 -24.92
C CYS A 64 11.46 0.38 -25.91
N MET A 65 12.76 0.56 -25.68
CA MET A 65 13.59 1.51 -26.42
C MET A 65 14.77 0.80 -27.09
N ASP A 66 15.18 1.30 -28.25
CA ASP A 66 16.47 0.99 -28.88
C ASP A 66 17.24 2.29 -29.05
N GLY A 67 18.31 2.44 -28.25
CA GLY A 67 18.96 3.72 -28.04
C GLY A 67 17.96 4.76 -27.52
N ASN A 68 17.80 5.88 -28.24
CA ASN A 68 16.89 6.96 -27.86
C ASN A 68 15.48 6.85 -28.48
N ARG A 69 15.22 5.80 -29.28
CA ARG A 69 13.94 5.63 -29.99
C ARG A 69 13.01 4.74 -29.18
N THR A 70 11.75 5.15 -29.00
CA THR A 70 10.72 4.32 -28.36
C THR A 70 10.08 3.41 -29.40
N ILE A 71 10.47 2.14 -29.39
CA ILE A 71 9.91 1.14 -30.31
C ILE A 71 8.49 0.77 -29.89
N LEU A 72 8.23 0.67 -28.59
CA LEU A 72 6.89 0.37 -28.08
C LEU A 72 6.69 1.01 -26.71
N SER A 73 5.51 1.59 -26.52
CA SER A 73 5.03 2.11 -25.25
C SER A 73 3.71 1.43 -24.91
N ILE A 74 3.68 0.72 -23.78
CA ILE A 74 2.52 0.02 -23.25
C ILE A 74 2.09 0.75 -21.98
N GLU A 75 0.86 1.23 -21.95
CA GLU A 75 0.25 1.78 -20.74
C GLU A 75 -0.87 0.89 -20.25
N PHE A 76 -0.89 0.55 -18.97
CA PHE A 76 -1.89 -0.34 -18.37
C PHE A 76 -2.24 0.08 -16.94
N PRO A 77 -3.41 -0.30 -16.39
CA PRO A 77 -3.81 0.09 -15.04
C PRO A 77 -2.80 -0.34 -13.97
N ALA A 78 -2.60 0.51 -12.96
CA ALA A 78 -1.79 0.17 -11.80
C ALA A 78 -2.53 -0.83 -10.90
N ARG A 79 -2.41 -2.12 -11.25
CA ARG A 79 -3.02 -3.24 -10.53
C ARG A 79 -1.93 -4.23 -10.13
N TYR A 80 -1.94 -4.61 -8.85
CA TYR A 80 -1.00 -5.58 -8.29
C TYR A 80 -1.00 -6.91 -9.07
N GLU A 81 -2.19 -7.39 -9.45
CA GLU A 81 -2.39 -8.65 -10.20
C GLU A 81 -1.70 -8.62 -11.57
N LEU A 82 -1.70 -7.48 -12.26
CA LEU A 82 -1.07 -7.35 -13.59
C LEU A 82 0.46 -7.36 -13.49
N ILE A 83 1.04 -6.87 -12.39
CA ILE A 83 2.48 -6.84 -12.18
C ILE A 83 3.00 -8.18 -11.67
N THR A 84 2.26 -8.83 -10.78
CA THR A 84 2.72 -10.06 -10.11
C THR A 84 2.24 -11.34 -10.79
N GLY A 85 1.20 -11.27 -11.63
CA GLY A 85 0.54 -12.43 -12.20
C GLY A 85 -0.36 -13.19 -11.22
N TYR A 86 -0.41 -12.79 -9.94
CA TYR A 86 -1.32 -13.38 -8.97
C TYR A 86 -2.76 -12.96 -9.23
N THR A 87 -3.67 -13.91 -9.09
CA THR A 87 -5.08 -13.62 -8.87
C THR A 87 -5.28 -13.01 -7.48
N LYS A 88 -6.34 -12.21 -7.30
CA LYS A 88 -6.70 -11.68 -5.98
C LYS A 88 -6.73 -12.72 -4.84
N PRO A 89 -7.36 -13.90 -4.99
CA PRO A 89 -7.34 -14.92 -3.94
C PRO A 89 -5.92 -15.43 -3.63
N GLU A 90 -5.06 -15.59 -4.63
CA GLU A 90 -3.66 -16.02 -4.41
C GLU A 90 -2.88 -14.96 -3.65
N ALA A 91 -2.99 -13.70 -4.07
CA ALA A 91 -2.34 -12.57 -3.41
C ALA A 91 -2.80 -12.46 -1.93
N GLU A 92 -4.11 -12.50 -1.69
CA GLU A 92 -4.67 -12.41 -0.33
C GLU A 92 -4.22 -13.58 0.56
N ASN A 93 -4.17 -14.81 0.04
CA ASN A 93 -3.66 -15.96 0.81
C ASN A 93 -2.15 -15.86 1.06
N ALA A 94 -1.38 -15.30 0.11
CA ALA A 94 0.05 -15.10 0.28
C ALA A 94 0.36 -14.14 1.44
N VAL A 95 -0.46 -13.13 1.70
CA VAL A 95 -0.32 -12.22 2.86
C VAL A 95 -0.41 -13.00 4.16
N TYR A 96 -1.43 -13.84 4.32
CA TYR A 96 -1.63 -14.66 5.51
C TYR A 96 -0.42 -15.59 5.75
N MET A 97 -0.01 -16.34 4.73
CA MET A 97 1.13 -17.26 4.84
C MET A 97 2.45 -16.55 5.14
N SER A 98 2.67 -15.38 4.53
CA SER A 98 3.85 -14.57 4.76
C SER A 98 3.88 -14.01 6.19
N LEU A 99 2.75 -13.52 6.70
CA LEU A 99 2.65 -13.00 8.07
C LEU A 99 2.93 -14.07 9.13
N LEU A 100 2.51 -15.32 8.91
CA LEU A 100 2.77 -16.40 9.86
C LEU A 100 4.26 -16.77 9.94
N THR A 101 4.98 -16.64 8.83
CA THR A 101 6.40 -17.02 8.72
C THR A 101 7.36 -15.83 8.87
N HIS A 102 6.85 -14.60 8.80
CA HIS A 102 7.66 -13.37 8.90
C HIS A 102 8.33 -13.25 10.27
N LYS A 103 9.62 -12.94 10.25
CA LYS A 103 10.38 -12.62 11.46
C LYS A 103 10.41 -11.11 11.62
N SER A 104 9.97 -10.61 12.78
CA SER A 104 10.00 -9.18 13.09
C SER A 104 11.44 -8.66 12.99
N THR A 105 11.59 -7.56 12.26
CA THR A 105 12.83 -6.78 12.19
C THR A 105 12.66 -5.49 12.99
N SER A 106 13.76 -5.01 13.57
CA SER A 106 13.76 -3.71 14.22
C SER A 106 13.52 -2.60 13.19
N VAL A 107 12.77 -1.58 13.61
CA VAL A 107 12.52 -0.39 12.80
C VAL A 107 13.45 0.70 13.32
N PRO A 108 14.24 1.35 12.43
CA PRO A 108 15.05 2.50 12.80
C PRO A 108 14.19 3.57 13.47
N GLN A 109 14.66 4.08 14.60
CA GLN A 109 14.01 5.18 15.30
C GLN A 109 14.45 6.52 14.67
N PRO A 110 13.61 7.58 14.74
CA PRO A 110 13.97 8.89 14.22
C PRO A 110 15.25 9.44 14.86
N ALA A 111 16.08 10.12 14.07
CA ALA A 111 17.24 10.84 14.56
C ALA A 111 16.81 12.17 15.22
N ALA A 112 17.66 12.74 16.08
CA ALA A 112 17.38 13.99 16.77
C ALA A 112 17.05 15.17 15.81
N THR A 113 17.58 15.13 14.58
CA THR A 113 17.35 16.12 13.52
C THR A 113 15.97 15.99 12.85
N ASP A 114 15.27 14.87 13.05
CA ASP A 114 14.00 14.60 12.39
C ASP A 114 12.81 15.21 13.15
N PHE A 115 13.02 15.57 14.42
CA PHE A 115 11.97 16.10 15.28
C PHE A 115 11.68 17.57 15.00
N ARG A 116 10.40 17.90 14.88
CA ARG A 116 9.90 19.28 14.76
C ARG A 116 8.86 19.55 15.83
N GLU A 117 8.95 20.70 16.50
CA GLU A 117 7.92 21.08 17.45
C GLU A 117 6.64 21.48 16.70
N LYS A 118 5.52 20.83 17.03
CA LYS A 118 4.21 21.05 16.41
C LYS A 118 3.33 21.94 17.29
N GLU A 119 3.38 21.70 18.59
CA GLU A 119 2.71 22.46 19.65
C GLU A 119 3.67 22.55 20.86
N PRO A 120 3.50 23.51 21.78
CA PRO A 120 4.37 23.64 22.94
C PRO A 120 4.56 22.32 23.69
N GLY A 121 5.79 21.79 23.67
CA GLY A 121 6.14 20.53 24.34
C GLY A 121 5.78 19.24 23.59
N ILE A 122 5.20 19.34 22.39
CA ILE A 122 4.88 18.20 21.51
C ILE A 122 5.66 18.30 20.21
N TYR A 123 6.43 17.25 19.94
CA TYR A 123 7.30 17.10 18.80
C TYR A 123 6.80 15.99 17.88
N THR A 124 6.99 16.15 16.58
CA THR A 124 6.62 15.16 15.57
C THR A 124 7.80 14.66 14.78
N ALA A 125 7.72 13.42 14.32
CA ALA A 125 8.59 12.81 13.32
C ALA A 125 7.73 12.12 12.24
N ASN A 126 8.27 11.96 11.02
CA ASN A 126 7.58 11.36 9.87
C ASN A 126 6.24 12.05 9.54
N ASP A 127 6.23 13.38 9.52
CA ASP A 127 5.03 14.21 9.36
C ASP A 127 4.62 14.38 7.88
N ASP A 128 4.13 13.29 7.30
CA ASP A 128 3.54 13.24 5.94
C ASP A 128 2.08 12.81 6.03
N TYR A 129 1.31 13.09 4.97
CA TYR A 129 -0.09 12.74 4.86
C TYR A 129 -0.41 12.02 3.55
N TYR A 130 -1.47 11.22 3.57
CA TYR A 130 -1.88 10.46 2.40
C TYR A 130 -3.33 10.78 2.01
N MET A 131 -3.49 11.42 0.85
CA MET A 131 -4.75 11.88 0.25
C MET A 131 -5.48 12.98 1.04
N MET A 132 -5.54 12.90 2.36
CA MET A 132 -6.17 13.86 3.25
C MET A 132 -5.29 14.12 4.47
N GLU A 133 -5.28 15.35 4.98
CA GLU A 133 -4.42 15.77 6.11
C GLU A 133 -4.70 15.02 7.41
N ASN A 134 -5.87 14.39 7.55
CA ASN A 134 -6.22 13.56 8.70
C ASN A 134 -5.77 12.09 8.57
N ILE A 135 -5.09 11.73 7.48
CA ILE A 135 -4.48 10.42 7.26
C ILE A 135 -2.97 10.60 7.31
N VAL A 136 -2.37 10.31 8.46
CA VAL A 136 -1.01 10.76 8.77
C VAL A 136 -0.04 9.62 9.05
N SER A 137 1.23 9.77 8.65
CA SER A 137 2.33 8.91 9.08
C SER A 137 3.01 9.38 10.36
N THR A 138 2.52 10.49 10.92
CA THR A 138 3.12 11.20 12.05
C THR A 138 3.27 10.31 13.28
N SER A 139 4.42 10.43 13.94
CA SER A 139 4.69 9.91 15.30
C SER A 139 4.94 11.10 16.24
N TYR A 140 4.47 11.00 17.48
CA TYR A 140 4.36 12.10 18.44
C TYR A 140 5.23 11.87 19.67
N TYR A 141 5.92 12.90 20.14
CA TYR A 141 6.90 12.79 21.21
C TYR A 141 6.82 14.00 22.16
N THR A 142 7.13 13.79 23.42
CA THR A 142 7.49 14.85 24.36
C THR A 142 9.01 14.91 24.49
N LYS A 143 9.52 16.04 24.96
CA LYS A 143 10.95 16.22 25.22
C LYS A 143 11.20 16.32 26.73
N GLU A 144 12.04 15.43 27.25
CA GLU A 144 12.51 15.43 28.63
C GLU A 144 14.04 15.59 28.65
N GLY A 145 14.52 16.79 28.99
CA GLY A 145 15.92 17.14 28.81
C GLY A 145 16.31 17.11 27.33
N ASP A 146 17.28 16.28 26.97
CA ASP A 146 17.72 16.06 25.58
C ASP A 146 17.10 14.82 24.91
N ALA A 147 16.25 14.07 25.63
CA ALA A 147 15.62 12.85 25.13
C ALA A 147 14.20 13.11 24.62
N TYR A 148 13.86 12.49 23.49
CA TYR A 148 12.49 12.45 22.98
C TYR A 148 11.82 11.15 23.44
N GLN A 149 10.68 11.29 24.12
CA GLN A 149 9.88 10.17 24.63
C GLN A 149 8.58 10.06 23.83
N PRO A 150 8.19 8.86 23.36
CA PRO A 150 6.97 8.69 22.58
C PRO A 150 5.74 9.01 23.44
N VAL A 151 4.82 9.80 22.90
CA VAL A 151 3.52 10.05 23.55
C VAL A 151 2.71 8.76 23.55
N PHE A 152 2.42 8.23 24.74
CA PHE A 152 1.61 7.03 24.89
C PHE A 152 0.81 7.09 26.20
N SER A 153 -0.31 7.83 26.18
CA SER A 153 -1.16 8.11 27.34
C SER A 153 -2.64 8.14 26.95
N GLN A 154 -3.49 7.74 27.90
CA GLN A 154 -4.94 7.82 27.77
C GLN A 154 -5.44 9.26 27.59
N ASP A 155 -4.71 10.26 28.09
CA ASP A 155 -5.04 11.69 27.94
C ASP A 155 -4.72 12.23 26.54
N ARG A 156 -3.89 11.50 25.79
CA ARG A 156 -3.46 11.82 24.41
C ARG A 156 -3.77 10.64 23.48
N PRO A 157 -5.05 10.28 23.32
CA PRO A 157 -5.45 9.04 22.66
C PRO A 157 -5.12 9.01 21.17
N ILE A 158 -5.19 10.15 20.47
CA ILE A 158 -4.90 10.23 19.04
C ILE A 158 -3.42 9.99 18.79
N GLU A 159 -2.57 10.71 19.52
CA GLU A 159 -1.12 10.63 19.46
C GLU A 159 -0.64 9.21 19.81
N SER A 160 -1.24 8.62 20.85
CA SER A 160 -0.93 7.24 21.26
C SER A 160 -1.29 6.21 20.19
N VAL A 161 -2.45 6.35 19.54
CA VAL A 161 -2.84 5.46 18.43
C VAL A 161 -1.92 5.64 17.21
N CYS A 162 -1.56 6.88 16.88
CA CYS A 162 -0.60 7.14 15.80
C CYS A 162 0.75 6.49 16.12
N ASN A 163 1.24 6.61 17.35
CA ASN A 163 2.48 5.96 17.77
C ASN A 163 2.39 4.44 17.78
N LEU A 164 1.27 3.86 18.21
CA LEU A 164 1.05 2.41 18.20
C LEU A 164 1.28 1.81 16.80
N PHE A 165 0.82 2.49 15.76
CA PHE A 165 0.82 1.99 14.40
C PHE A 165 1.97 2.53 13.52
N ASN A 166 2.41 3.77 13.71
CA ASN A 166 3.36 4.44 12.81
C ASN A 166 4.80 4.47 13.34
N SER A 167 5.02 4.54 14.67
CA SER A 167 6.37 4.81 15.22
C SER A 167 7.38 3.67 15.02
N GLY A 168 6.90 2.44 14.80
CA GLY A 168 7.75 1.25 14.76
C GLY A 168 8.29 0.80 16.12
N ILE A 169 7.86 1.44 17.21
CA ILE A 169 8.14 0.99 18.58
C ILE A 169 7.33 -0.27 18.88
N ASP A 170 7.97 -1.28 19.46
CA ASP A 170 7.28 -2.47 19.92
C ASP A 170 6.70 -2.24 21.32
N TYR A 171 5.41 -1.91 21.38
CA TYR A 171 4.66 -1.77 22.63
C TYR A 171 4.27 -3.11 23.26
N GLY A 172 4.65 -4.25 22.65
CA GLY A 172 4.32 -5.59 23.12
C GLY A 172 2.84 -5.97 22.93
N ALA A 173 2.15 -5.29 22.02
CA ALA A 173 0.75 -5.57 21.68
C ALA A 173 0.64 -6.77 20.72
N THR A 174 -0.44 -7.55 20.84
CA THR A 174 -0.85 -8.51 19.80
C THR A 174 -2.03 -7.98 19.00
N VAL A 175 -2.22 -8.50 17.79
CA VAL A 175 -3.35 -8.16 16.93
C VAL A 175 -4.10 -9.41 16.52
N GLU A 176 -5.42 -9.40 16.71
CA GLU A 176 -6.34 -10.35 16.08
C GLU A 176 -6.77 -9.75 14.74
N ILE A 177 -6.40 -10.40 13.64
CA ILE A 177 -6.67 -9.93 12.30
C ILE A 177 -7.79 -10.77 11.70
N SER A 178 -8.92 -10.13 11.39
CA SER A 178 -9.96 -10.67 10.51
C SER A 178 -9.70 -10.20 9.08
N GLN A 179 -9.01 -11.02 8.30
CA GLN A 179 -8.70 -10.71 6.91
C GLN A 179 -9.88 -11.08 6.01
N SER A 180 -10.48 -10.09 5.36
CA SER A 180 -11.53 -10.30 4.36
C SER A 180 -10.91 -10.77 3.05
N LEU A 181 -11.42 -11.88 2.52
CA LEU A 181 -10.96 -12.49 1.27
C LEU A 181 -12.05 -12.39 0.20
N TYR A 182 -11.63 -12.47 -1.06
CA TYR A 182 -12.55 -12.56 -2.19
C TYR A 182 -13.52 -13.74 -2.05
N GLY A 183 -14.78 -13.51 -2.42
CA GLY A 183 -15.84 -14.52 -2.33
C GLY A 183 -16.40 -14.74 -0.92
N ASN A 184 -16.43 -13.70 -0.08
CA ASN A 184 -16.98 -13.72 1.28
C ASN A 184 -16.33 -14.74 2.22
N LYS A 185 -15.03 -15.00 2.03
CA LYS A 185 -14.23 -15.84 2.93
C LYS A 185 -13.42 -14.95 3.88
N SER A 186 -12.90 -15.53 4.97
CA SER A 186 -12.02 -14.81 5.88
C SER A 186 -11.01 -15.72 6.54
N HIS A 187 -9.83 -15.18 6.82
CA HIS A 187 -8.87 -15.74 7.78
C HIS A 187 -8.97 -14.98 9.11
N ILE A 188 -8.86 -15.69 10.23
CA ILE A 188 -8.73 -15.10 11.56
C ILE A 188 -7.47 -15.66 12.19
N TYR A 189 -6.57 -14.79 12.62
CA TYR A 189 -5.28 -15.17 13.20
C TYR A 189 -4.74 -14.09 14.13
N GLU A 190 -3.88 -14.50 15.05
CA GLU A 190 -3.22 -13.61 16.01
C GLU A 190 -1.71 -13.58 15.78
N ILE A 191 -1.14 -12.37 15.74
CA ILE A 191 0.31 -12.14 15.64
C ILE A 191 0.72 -10.92 16.49
N PRO A 192 2.01 -10.78 16.85
CA PRO A 192 2.52 -9.53 17.42
C PRO A 192 2.33 -8.36 16.46
N LEU A 193 1.96 -7.18 16.97
CA LEU A 193 1.82 -5.97 16.16
C LEU A 193 3.16 -5.59 15.48
N SER A 194 4.28 -5.79 16.17
CA SER A 194 5.61 -5.55 15.61
C SER A 194 5.91 -6.43 14.39
N ARG A 195 5.38 -7.67 14.34
CA ARG A 195 5.49 -8.56 13.17
C ARG A 195 4.71 -8.02 11.98
N LEU A 196 3.46 -7.60 12.21
CA LEU A 196 2.62 -7.02 11.16
C LEU A 196 3.27 -5.75 10.58
N THR A 197 3.72 -4.87 11.46
CA THR A 197 4.35 -3.60 11.07
C THR A 197 5.64 -3.83 10.29
N SER A 198 6.51 -4.73 10.76
CA SER A 198 7.75 -5.10 10.05
C SER A 198 7.46 -5.73 8.69
N TYR A 199 6.46 -6.63 8.60
CA TYR A 199 6.05 -7.23 7.34
C TYR A 199 5.61 -6.17 6.33
N LEU A 200 4.70 -5.27 6.71
CA LEU A 200 4.20 -4.22 5.82
C LEU A 200 5.34 -3.33 5.30
N ARG A 201 6.29 -2.95 6.17
CA ARG A 201 7.49 -2.21 5.76
C ARG A 201 8.40 -3.01 4.84
N SER A 202 8.56 -4.32 5.06
CA SER A 202 9.35 -5.19 4.17
C SER A 202 8.77 -5.25 2.75
N GLN A 203 7.45 -5.06 2.62
CA GLN A 203 6.75 -4.91 1.35
C GLN A 203 6.80 -3.48 0.80
N LYS A 204 7.75 -2.66 1.28
CA LYS A 204 7.91 -1.23 0.95
C LYS A 204 6.67 -0.36 1.17
N CYS A 205 5.78 -0.76 2.08
CA CYS A 205 4.61 0.05 2.38
C CYS A 205 4.97 1.22 3.30
N SER A 206 4.47 2.40 2.95
CA SER A 206 4.39 3.56 3.86
C SER A 206 3.14 3.42 4.72
N LEU A 207 3.24 3.73 6.01
CA LEU A 207 2.19 3.47 6.99
C LEU A 207 1.50 4.77 7.39
N TYR A 208 0.17 4.78 7.36
CA TYR A 208 -0.64 5.95 7.69
C TYR A 208 -1.80 5.57 8.58
N THR A 209 -2.13 6.43 9.54
CA THR A 209 -3.22 6.23 10.49
C THR A 209 -4.26 7.33 10.29
N ALA A 210 -5.52 6.93 10.25
CA ALA A 210 -6.68 7.81 10.13
C ALA A 210 -7.63 7.59 11.30
N ILE A 211 -7.85 8.60 12.11
CA ILE A 211 -8.88 8.57 13.16
C ILE A 211 -10.19 9.03 12.55
N ARG A 212 -11.21 8.15 12.58
CA ARG A 212 -12.53 8.42 12.00
C ARG A 212 -13.50 8.98 13.01
N LYS A 213 -13.51 8.42 14.21
CA LYS A 213 -14.44 8.80 15.28
C LYS A 213 -13.80 8.57 16.64
N ILE A 214 -14.03 9.49 17.56
CA ILE A 214 -13.67 9.34 18.96
C ILE A 214 -14.95 9.46 19.76
N GLU A 215 -15.24 8.43 20.55
CA GLU A 215 -16.30 8.45 21.54
C GLU A 215 -15.69 8.60 22.94
N LYS A 216 -16.51 8.56 23.98
CA LYS A 216 -16.06 8.71 25.37
C LYS A 216 -14.93 7.73 25.71
N ASP A 217 -15.16 6.44 25.44
CA ASP A 217 -14.26 5.36 25.87
C ASP A 217 -13.57 4.65 24.70
N ARG A 218 -13.93 4.97 23.45
CA ARG A 218 -13.47 4.24 22.26
C ARG A 218 -12.94 5.15 21.15
N ILE A 219 -12.00 4.62 20.38
CA ILE A 219 -11.41 5.24 19.19
C ILE A 219 -11.67 4.31 18.02
N TYR A 220 -12.17 4.88 16.93
CA TYR A 220 -12.42 4.19 15.68
C TYR A 220 -11.50 4.78 14.61
N GLY A 221 -10.85 3.91 13.85
CA GLY A 221 -9.93 4.37 12.82
C GLY A 221 -9.59 3.32 11.78
N ALA A 222 -8.72 3.72 10.87
CA ALA A 222 -8.12 2.85 9.89
C ALA A 222 -6.60 3.06 9.88
N TRP A 223 -5.88 1.97 9.72
CA TRP A 223 -4.46 1.94 9.48
C TRP A 223 -4.22 1.44 8.05
N MET A 224 -3.45 2.20 7.29
CA MET A 224 -3.23 2.00 5.87
C MET A 224 -1.75 1.75 5.62
N ALA A 225 -1.46 0.68 4.88
CA ALA A 225 -0.12 0.37 4.40
C ALA A 225 -0.12 0.52 2.88
N VAL A 226 0.49 1.60 2.39
CA VAL A 226 0.41 2.04 1.00
C VAL A 226 1.70 1.68 0.27
N ASN A 227 1.59 0.93 -0.81
CA ASN A 227 2.68 0.68 -1.74
C ASN A 227 2.37 1.38 -3.08
N PRO A 228 2.86 2.62 -3.28
CA PRO A 228 2.62 3.36 -4.50
C PRO A 228 3.33 2.73 -5.70
N GLU A 229 4.51 2.12 -5.51
CA GLU A 229 5.26 1.45 -6.59
C GLU A 229 4.42 0.34 -7.23
N LEU A 230 3.69 -0.43 -6.43
CA LEU A 230 2.85 -1.55 -6.86
C LEU A 230 1.35 -1.21 -6.98
N GLY A 231 0.96 0.04 -6.73
CA GLY A 231 -0.38 0.56 -6.98
C GLY A 231 -1.46 0.06 -6.02
N TYR A 232 -1.10 -0.45 -4.84
CA TYR A 232 -2.03 -1.01 -3.88
C TYR A 232 -1.83 -0.46 -2.47
N GLN A 233 -2.83 -0.70 -1.62
CA GLN A 233 -2.74 -0.52 -0.18
C GLN A 233 -3.44 -1.67 0.56
N HIS A 234 -2.97 -1.97 1.77
CA HIS A 234 -3.74 -2.73 2.74
C HIS A 234 -4.48 -1.74 3.66
N ILE A 235 -5.75 -2.01 3.95
CA ILE A 235 -6.58 -1.19 4.85
C ILE A 235 -6.97 -2.06 6.04
N LEU A 236 -6.62 -1.63 7.24
CA LEU A 236 -6.92 -2.30 8.49
C LEU A 236 -7.80 -1.39 9.36
N THR A 237 -9.08 -1.69 9.49
CA THR A 237 -9.96 -0.92 10.38
C THR A 237 -9.85 -1.44 11.80
N PHE A 238 -9.87 -0.54 12.79
CA PHE A 238 -9.74 -0.89 14.20
C PHE A 238 -10.77 -0.18 15.07
N THR A 239 -11.01 -0.78 16.24
CA THR A 239 -11.67 -0.14 17.37
C THR A 239 -10.81 -0.40 18.60
N LEU A 240 -10.43 0.67 19.29
CA LEU A 240 -9.58 0.60 20.48
C LEU A 240 -10.30 1.24 21.66
N ASP A 241 -10.33 0.54 22.79
CA ASP A 241 -10.75 1.12 24.06
C ASP A 241 -9.61 1.98 24.63
N LYS A 242 -9.91 3.22 25.02
CA LYS A 242 -8.91 4.16 25.53
C LYS A 242 -8.22 3.66 26.80
N SER A 243 -8.93 2.88 27.62
CA SER A 243 -8.38 2.28 28.85
C SER A 243 -7.26 1.27 28.59
N VAL A 244 -7.18 0.73 27.37
CA VAL A 244 -6.15 -0.24 26.98
C VAL A 244 -4.81 0.45 26.68
N ILE A 245 -4.79 1.75 26.37
CA ILE A 245 -3.54 2.48 26.05
C ILE A 245 -2.47 2.31 27.14
N PRO A 246 -2.71 2.64 28.42
CA PRO A 246 -1.68 2.50 29.46
C PRO A 246 -1.24 1.03 29.71
N GLU A 247 -2.07 0.06 29.34
CA GLU A 247 -1.82 -1.37 29.57
C GLU A 247 -1.58 -2.18 28.28
N ILE A 248 -1.28 -1.53 27.15
CA ILE A 248 -1.33 -2.18 25.82
C ILE A 248 -0.44 -3.43 25.72
N LYS A 249 0.62 -3.51 26.52
CA LYS A 249 1.56 -4.61 26.54
C LYS A 249 0.85 -5.91 26.94
N GLY A 250 0.90 -6.91 26.06
CA GLY A 250 0.21 -8.18 26.23
C GLY A 250 -1.31 -8.12 25.99
N LYS A 251 -1.84 -6.98 25.55
CA LYS A 251 -3.25 -6.84 25.15
C LYS A 251 -3.39 -7.04 23.65
N GLN A 252 -4.59 -7.48 23.26
CA GLN A 252 -4.96 -7.78 21.89
C GLN A 252 -5.73 -6.60 21.29
N VAL A 253 -5.33 -6.15 20.10
CA VAL A 253 -6.03 -5.15 19.29
C VAL A 253 -6.72 -5.85 18.12
N LYS A 254 -8.01 -5.58 17.92
CA LYS A 254 -8.78 -6.21 16.84
C LYS A 254 -8.72 -5.39 15.57
N LEU A 255 -8.30 -6.02 14.48
CA LEU A 255 -8.16 -5.41 13.16
C LEU A 255 -9.00 -6.18 12.13
N LYS A 256 -9.70 -5.47 11.25
CA LYS A 256 -10.29 -6.05 10.04
C LYS A 256 -9.48 -5.59 8.83
N MET A 257 -8.87 -6.55 8.12
CA MET A 257 -7.94 -6.28 7.03
C MET A 257 -8.59 -6.51 5.66
N PHE A 258 -8.39 -5.55 4.76
CA PHE A 258 -8.65 -5.65 3.34
C PHE A 258 -7.31 -5.50 2.60
N SER A 259 -6.91 -6.55 1.88
CA SER A 259 -5.59 -6.61 1.24
C SER A 259 -5.64 -6.24 -0.24
N TYR A 260 -4.55 -5.65 -0.74
CA TYR A 260 -4.38 -5.28 -2.15
C TYR A 260 -5.54 -4.44 -2.72
N VAL A 261 -6.05 -3.51 -1.91
CA VAL A 261 -7.03 -2.53 -2.38
C VAL A 261 -6.30 -1.58 -3.34
N PRO A 262 -6.80 -1.36 -4.57
CA PRO A 262 -6.19 -0.38 -5.47
C PRO A 262 -6.19 1.03 -4.84
N ILE A 263 -5.08 1.76 -4.97
CA ILE A 263 -4.91 3.10 -4.39
C ILE A 263 -5.99 4.10 -4.82
N HIS A 264 -6.55 3.94 -6.02
CA HIS A 264 -7.59 4.82 -6.55
C HIS A 264 -9.02 4.50 -6.05
N ASN A 265 -9.22 3.46 -5.23
CA ASN A 265 -10.55 3.00 -4.78
C ASN A 265 -10.91 3.45 -3.34
N ILE A 266 -10.40 4.58 -2.87
CA ILE A 266 -10.52 4.99 -1.45
C ILE A 266 -11.92 5.49 -1.07
N ALA A 267 -12.59 6.24 -1.96
CA ALA A 267 -13.88 6.87 -1.66
C ALA A 267 -14.94 5.85 -1.18
N SER A 268 -14.96 4.65 -1.75
CA SER A 268 -15.95 3.62 -1.41
C SER A 268 -15.74 2.93 -0.05
N ILE A 269 -14.61 3.12 0.64
CA ILE A 269 -14.30 2.38 1.89
C ILE A 269 -14.34 3.28 3.13
N ILE A 270 -14.12 4.59 2.94
CA ILE A 270 -14.23 5.58 4.01
C ILE A 270 -15.70 5.93 4.25
N ASP A 271 -16.52 6.05 3.19
CA ASP A 271 -17.93 6.44 3.31
C ASP A 271 -18.88 5.27 3.67
N ASN A 272 -18.63 4.05 3.19
CA ASN A 272 -19.54 2.91 3.37
C ASN A 272 -19.47 2.21 4.75
N ASN A 273 -18.82 2.81 5.75
CA ASN A 273 -18.83 2.33 7.13
C ASN A 273 -19.26 3.43 8.12
N GLN A 274 -20.03 4.41 7.66
CA GLN A 274 -20.81 5.31 8.51
C GLN A 274 -22.12 4.65 8.93
#